data_AF-A0A5C0ZH98-F1
#
_entry.id   AF-A0A5C0ZH98-F1
#
_cell.length_a   1.000
_cell.length_b   1.000
_cell.length_c   1.000
_cell.angle_alpha   90.00
_cell.angle_beta   90.00
_cell.angle_gamma   90.00
#
_symmetry.space_group_name_H-M   'P 1'
#
loop_
_entity.id
_entity.type
_entity.pdbx_description
1 polymer ?
#
loop_
_entity_poly.entity_id
_entity_poly.type
_entity_poly.pdbx_seq_one_letter_code
_entity_poly.pdbx_strand_id
1 'polypeptide(L)'
;MYTQLKKGLSFAFAIAMAIMVSGNAYATEKTEKENKKEKVRATTTYFYNGPSSSLNDHVANPSNWNQNQQPGLSCDNPTQIPCSLEVPEDMTLNEYLEELGSPQAIIDESAKGRN
;
A
#
# COMPACT_ATOMS: atom_id res chain seq x y z
N MET A 1 -65.68 8.67 -59.81
CA MET A 1 -66.23 8.08 -58.57
C MET A 1 -65.06 7.87 -57.62
N TYR A 2 -65.10 8.60 -56.50
CA TYR A 2 -64.20 8.69 -55.31
C TYR A 2 -63.12 7.58 -55.12
N THR A 3 -61.81 7.92 -55.14
CA THR A 3 -60.87 8.20 -53.99
C THR A 3 -60.15 6.93 -53.50
N GLN A 4 -58.90 6.63 -53.89
CA GLN A 4 -57.57 7.08 -53.40
C GLN A 4 -57.23 6.81 -51.91
N LEU A 5 -56.07 6.14 -51.70
CA LEU A 5 -55.04 6.32 -50.63
C LEU A 5 -55.46 6.05 -49.15
N LYS A 6 -54.72 5.34 -48.28
CA LYS A 6 -53.26 5.20 -48.02
C LYS A 6 -53.02 3.83 -47.33
N LYS A 7 -52.09 2.98 -47.77
CA LYS A 7 -50.66 2.89 -47.34
C LYS A 7 -50.43 2.98 -45.83
N GLY A 8 -50.19 1.80 -45.25
CA GLY A 8 -49.08 1.41 -44.36
C GLY A 8 -48.67 2.28 -43.18
N LEU A 9 -48.53 1.67 -41.99
CA LEU A 9 -47.34 1.82 -41.15
C LEU A 9 -47.32 0.80 -39.99
N SER A 10 -46.19 0.10 -39.90
CA SER A 10 -45.48 -0.43 -38.71
C SER A 10 -46.18 -1.34 -37.69
N PHE A 11 -45.74 -2.58 -37.50
CA PHE A 11 -44.57 -3.02 -36.71
C PHE A 11 -44.63 -2.65 -35.21
N ALA A 12 -44.93 -3.65 -34.38
CA ALA A 12 -44.40 -3.88 -33.01
C ALA A 12 -45.04 -5.19 -32.49
N PHE A 13 -44.45 -6.38 -32.68
CA PHE A 13 -43.40 -6.99 -31.85
C PHE A 13 -43.75 -7.05 -30.35
N ALA A 14 -44.20 -8.21 -29.87
CA ALA A 14 -43.91 -8.69 -28.51
C ALA A 14 -44.25 -10.19 -28.39
N ILE A 15 -43.22 -11.00 -28.64
CA ILE A 15 -43.13 -12.42 -28.33
C ILE A 15 -43.32 -12.59 -26.82
N ALA A 16 -44.36 -13.32 -26.41
CA ALA A 16 -44.61 -13.64 -25.02
C ALA A 16 -44.38 -15.13 -24.74
N MET A 17 -43.44 -15.38 -23.83
CA MET A 17 -43.31 -16.55 -22.97
C MET A 17 -42.81 -17.86 -23.59
N ALA A 18 -41.48 -17.93 -23.74
CA ALA A 18 -40.76 -19.18 -23.55
C ALA A 18 -40.14 -19.18 -22.14
N ILE A 19 -40.59 -20.16 -21.35
CA ILE A 19 -40.20 -20.48 -19.98
C ILE A 19 -38.69 -20.73 -19.94
N MET A 20 -37.93 -19.86 -19.25
CA MET A 20 -36.58 -20.19 -18.82
C MET A 20 -36.60 -20.45 -17.33
N VAL A 21 -36.49 -21.74 -17.00
CA VAL A 21 -36.13 -22.27 -15.70
C VAL A 21 -34.71 -21.78 -15.40
N SER A 22 -34.56 -20.65 -14.74
CA SER A 22 -33.30 -20.32 -14.09
C SER A 22 -33.22 -21.13 -12.80
N GLY A 23 -32.59 -22.31 -12.91
CA GLY A 23 -32.09 -23.04 -11.76
C GLY A 23 -31.23 -22.10 -10.92
N ASN A 24 -31.61 -21.93 -9.67
CA ASN A 24 -30.78 -21.28 -8.66
C ASN A 24 -29.57 -22.18 -8.40
N ALA A 25 -28.57 -22.11 -9.27
CA ALA A 25 -27.22 -22.49 -8.90
C ALA A 25 -26.73 -21.38 -7.98
N TYR A 26 -26.89 -21.57 -6.67
CA TYR A 26 -26.16 -20.82 -5.67
C TYR A 26 -24.67 -21.05 -5.94
N ALA A 27 -24.08 -20.16 -6.73
CA ALA A 27 -22.64 -19.98 -6.74
C ALA A 27 -22.29 -19.50 -5.34
N THR A 28 -21.96 -20.45 -4.47
CA THR A 28 -21.28 -20.17 -3.22
C THR A 28 -19.91 -19.64 -3.65
N GLU A 29 -19.82 -18.32 -3.86
CA GLU A 29 -18.56 -17.63 -3.88
C GLU A 29 -17.93 -17.91 -2.52
N LYS A 30 -17.07 -18.93 -2.47
CA LYS A 30 -16.02 -18.96 -1.46
C LYS A 30 -15.23 -17.69 -1.71
N THR A 31 -15.60 -16.65 -0.97
CA THR A 31 -14.71 -15.54 -0.68
C THR A 31 -13.55 -16.21 0.06
N GLU A 32 -12.54 -16.66 -0.68
CA GLU A 32 -11.19 -16.72 -0.18
C GLU A 32 -10.88 -15.27 0.18
N LYS A 33 -11.25 -14.90 1.40
CA LYS A 33 -10.56 -13.87 2.14
C LYS A 33 -9.14 -14.38 2.19
N GLU A 34 -8.36 -13.97 1.20
CA GLU A 34 -6.92 -13.89 1.29
C GLU A 34 -6.66 -13.11 2.58
N ASN A 35 -6.53 -13.86 3.67
CA ASN A 35 -5.68 -13.49 4.76
C ASN A 35 -4.30 -13.37 4.11
N LYS A 36 -4.02 -12.20 3.49
CA LYS A 36 -2.70 -11.61 3.53
C LYS A 36 -2.40 -11.48 5.02
N LYS A 37 -2.02 -12.59 5.64
CA LYS A 37 -1.03 -12.57 6.70
C LYS A 37 0.15 -11.93 6.00
N GLU A 38 0.22 -10.60 6.10
CA GLU A 38 1.43 -9.84 5.94
C GLU A 38 2.45 -10.66 6.72
N LYS A 39 3.27 -11.40 5.96
CA LYS A 39 4.23 -12.32 6.52
C LYS A 39 5.12 -11.39 7.31
N VAL A 40 4.96 -11.36 8.64
CA VAL A 40 5.78 -10.53 9.53
C VAL A 40 7.20 -10.94 9.22
N ARG A 41 7.85 -10.15 8.37
CA ARG A 41 9.24 -10.40 8.02
C ARG A 41 9.97 -10.10 9.30
N ALA A 42 10.83 -11.01 9.71
CA ALA A 42 11.72 -10.67 10.79
C ALA A 42 12.55 -9.46 10.35
N THR A 43 12.70 -8.51 11.26
CA THR A 43 13.38 -7.25 11.01
C THR A 43 14.49 -7.07 12.03
N THR A 44 15.53 -6.36 11.61
CA THR A 44 16.58 -5.86 12.50
C THR A 44 16.35 -4.37 12.72
N THR A 45 16.24 -3.96 13.97
CA THR A 45 16.10 -2.54 14.31
C THR A 45 17.46 -1.84 14.32
N TYR A 46 17.56 -0.72 13.62
CA TYR A 46 18.69 0.19 13.69
C TYR A 46 18.23 1.56 14.19
N PHE A 47 18.95 2.13 15.14
CA PHE A 47 18.71 3.45 15.71
C PHE A 47 19.61 4.50 15.07
N TYR A 48 19.05 5.68 14.81
CA TYR A 48 19.83 6.79 14.29
C TYR A 48 20.63 7.46 15.41
N ASN A 49 21.95 7.53 15.21
CA ASN A 49 22.93 8.10 16.14
C ASN A 49 23.78 9.21 15.48
N GLY A 50 23.32 9.74 14.35
CA GLY A 50 23.99 10.82 13.62
C GLY A 50 23.65 12.23 14.14
N PRO A 51 24.31 13.26 13.59
CA PRO A 51 24.05 14.65 13.94
C PRO A 51 22.71 15.15 13.38
N SER A 52 21.99 15.97 14.16
CA SER A 52 20.68 16.52 13.79
C SER A 52 20.74 17.84 12.99
N SER A 53 21.89 18.51 12.96
CA SER A 53 22.05 19.85 12.36
C SER A 53 21.89 19.88 10.83
N SER A 54 22.05 18.74 10.16
CA SER A 54 21.92 18.59 8.70
C SER A 54 21.36 17.22 8.35
N LEU A 55 20.19 16.89 8.90
CA LEU A 55 19.63 15.54 8.87
C LEU A 55 19.61 14.92 7.46
N ASN A 56 19.17 15.66 6.45
CA ASN A 56 19.09 15.17 5.07
C ASN A 56 20.44 14.70 4.49
N ASP A 57 21.55 15.31 4.92
CA ASP A 57 22.89 14.95 4.46
C ASP A 57 23.46 13.73 5.20
N HIS A 58 22.81 13.31 6.29
CA HIS A 58 23.34 12.33 7.23
C HIS A 58 22.49 11.08 7.36
N VAL A 59 21.18 11.13 7.10
CA VAL A 59 20.28 9.96 7.25
C VAL A 59 20.55 8.86 6.24
N ALA A 60 21.07 9.19 5.05
CA ALA A 60 21.46 8.21 4.05
C ALA A 60 22.82 7.54 4.33
N ASN A 61 23.59 8.02 5.33
CA ASN A 61 24.87 7.41 5.67
C ASN A 61 24.66 6.25 6.65
N PRO A 62 24.96 4.99 6.27
CA PRO A 62 24.76 3.83 7.13
C PRO A 62 25.58 3.89 8.42
N SER A 63 26.68 4.63 8.46
CA SER A 63 27.52 4.80 9.67
C SER A 63 26.82 5.56 10.80
N ASN A 64 25.74 6.29 10.48
CA ASN A 64 24.93 6.99 11.46
C ASN A 64 23.83 6.10 12.07
N TRP A 65 23.75 4.83 11.68
CA TRP A 65 22.75 3.89 12.17
C TRP A 65 23.42 2.75 12.91
N ASN A 66 22.89 2.37 14.08
CA ASN A 66 23.44 1.29 14.89
C ASN A 66 22.33 0.50 15.58
N GLN A 67 22.53 -0.79 15.80
CA GLN A 67 21.58 -1.63 16.55
C GLN A 67 21.44 -1.21 18.03
N ASN A 68 22.36 -0.39 18.54
CA ASN A 68 22.27 0.21 19.87
C ASN A 68 22.05 1.71 19.77
N GLN A 69 21.03 2.21 20.47
CA GLN A 69 20.79 3.65 20.61
C GLN A 69 21.88 4.27 21.49
N GLN A 70 22.49 5.36 21.02
CA GLN A 70 23.46 6.10 21.83
C GLN A 70 22.76 6.75 23.05
N PRO A 71 23.33 6.61 24.27
CA PRO A 71 22.75 7.22 25.45
C PRO A 71 22.61 8.75 25.31
N GLY A 72 21.43 9.28 25.62
CA GLY A 72 21.16 10.72 25.57
C GLY A 72 20.64 11.25 24.24
N LEU A 73 20.62 10.44 23.17
CA LEU A 73 19.88 10.76 21.96
C LEU A 73 18.41 10.38 22.15
N SER A 74 17.56 11.38 22.38
CA SER A 74 16.11 11.22 22.33
C SER A 74 15.60 11.67 20.97
N CYS A 75 14.86 10.79 20.32
CA CYS A 75 14.12 11.07 19.10
C CYS A 75 12.69 11.54 19.40
N ASP A 76 12.38 11.82 20.68
CA ASP A 76 11.12 12.41 21.11
C ASP A 76 11.05 13.87 20.61
N ASN A 77 9.82 14.36 20.45
CA ASN A 77 9.56 15.75 20.09
C ASN A 77 10.37 16.71 20.98
N PRO A 78 11.02 17.76 20.42
CA PRO A 78 10.72 18.38 19.12
C PRO A 78 11.77 18.13 18.02
N THR A 79 12.68 17.17 18.19
CA THR A 79 13.95 17.16 17.44
C THR A 79 13.82 16.77 15.95
N GLN A 80 12.66 16.26 15.50
CA GLN A 80 12.44 15.73 14.14
C GLN A 80 13.46 14.65 13.70
N ILE A 81 14.27 14.14 14.63
CA ILE A 81 15.33 13.16 14.35
C ILE A 81 14.69 11.77 14.18
N PRO A 82 15.05 11.00 13.14
CA PRO A 82 14.69 9.60 12.99
C PRO A 82 14.93 8.80 14.27
N CYS A 83 13.97 7.97 14.67
CA CYS A 83 14.14 7.11 15.84
C CYS A 83 14.88 5.84 15.47
N SER A 84 14.23 5.03 14.63
CA SER A 84 14.71 3.72 14.26
C SER A 84 14.19 3.32 12.88
N LEU A 85 14.92 2.45 12.20
CA LEU A 85 14.49 1.75 11.00
C LEU A 85 14.37 0.26 11.30
N GLU A 86 13.30 -0.34 10.80
CA GLU A 86 13.14 -1.78 10.78
C GLU A 86 13.61 -2.32 9.43
N VAL A 87 14.82 -2.86 9.39
CA VAL A 87 15.41 -3.39 8.17
C VAL A 87 14.99 -4.85 8.01
N PRO A 88 14.39 -5.27 6.89
CA PRO A 88 14.07 -6.67 6.63
C PRO A 88 15.31 -7.58 6.74
N GLU A 89 15.16 -8.78 7.32
CA GLU A 89 16.29 -9.73 7.45
C GLU A 89 16.89 -10.20 6.11
N ASP A 90 16.15 -10.05 5.00
CA ASP A 90 16.64 -10.38 3.65
C ASP A 90 17.50 -9.27 3.02
N MET A 91 17.77 -8.18 3.74
CA MET A 91 18.53 -7.04 3.26
C MET A 91 19.52 -6.51 4.30
N THR A 92 20.64 -5.95 3.82
CA THR A 92 21.53 -5.15 4.65
C THR A 92 20.99 -3.74 4.84
N LEU A 93 21.44 -3.04 5.89
CA LEU A 93 21.08 -1.63 6.11
C LEU A 93 21.42 -0.76 4.88
N ASN A 94 22.58 -0.98 4.25
CA ASN A 94 22.99 -0.17 3.10
C ASN A 94 22.05 -0.37 1.90
N GLU A 95 21.71 -1.62 1.58
CA GLU A 95 20.76 -1.94 0.51
C GLU A 95 19.37 -1.33 0.81
N TYR A 96 18.95 -1.34 2.07
CA TYR A 96 17.66 -0.77 2.47
C TYR A 96 17.63 0.77 2.35
N LEU A 97 18.69 1.45 2.75
CA LEU A 97 18.81 2.90 2.57
C LEU A 97 18.86 3.29 1.08
N GLU A 98 19.52 2.49 0.25
CA GLU A 98 19.54 2.67 -1.21
C GLU A 98 18.16 2.43 -1.84
N GLU A 99 17.41 1.40 -1.40
CA GLU A 99 16.05 1.12 -1.88
C GLU A 99 15.09 2.27 -1.60
N LEU A 100 15.19 2.90 -0.42
CA LEU A 100 14.36 4.07 -0.06
C LEU A 100 14.67 5.29 -0.94
N GLY A 101 15.88 5.38 -1.49
CA GLY A 101 16.25 6.28 -2.60
C GLY A 101 16.24 7.78 -2.30
N SER A 102 15.79 8.22 -1.12
CA SER A 102 15.83 9.63 -0.73
C SER A 102 15.90 9.82 0.79
N PRO A 103 16.57 10.90 1.27
CA PRO A 103 16.57 11.25 2.69
C PRO A 103 15.17 11.39 3.29
N GLN A 104 14.22 11.96 2.54
CA GLN A 104 12.84 12.12 3.02
C GLN A 104 12.14 10.77 3.22
N ALA A 105 12.29 9.84 2.29
CA ALA A 105 11.73 8.49 2.44
C ALA A 105 12.30 7.76 3.67
N ILE A 106 13.60 7.94 3.94
CA ILE A 106 14.24 7.38 5.14
C ILE A 106 13.65 7.98 6.42
N ILE A 107 13.45 9.30 6.45
CA ILE A 107 12.84 9.99 7.59
C ILE A 107 11.41 9.51 7.80
N ASP A 108 10.61 9.42 6.73
CA ASP A 108 9.22 8.98 6.79
C ASP A 108 9.11 7.52 7.25
N GLU A 109 9.98 6.63 6.74
CA GLU A 109 10.05 5.23 7.16
C GLU A 109 10.39 5.13 8.65
N SER A 110 11.38 5.90 9.11
CA SER A 110 11.80 5.89 10.51
C SER A 110 10.75 6.42 11.49
N ALA A 111 9.77 7.19 10.99
CA ALA A 111 8.67 7.70 11.78
C ALA A 111 7.58 6.65 12.03
N LYS A 112 7.47 5.60 11.19
CA LYS A 112 6.46 4.54 11.35
C LYS A 112 6.64 3.73 12.64
N GLY A 113 7.86 3.64 13.15
CA GLY A 113 8.17 2.94 14.40
C GLY A 113 7.81 3.69 15.70
N ARG A 114 7.21 4.90 15.61
CA ARG A 114 6.91 5.77 16.78
C ARG A 114 5.55 5.54 17.45
N ASN A 115 4.90 4.39 17.28
CA ASN A 115 3.59 4.11 17.89
C ASN A 115 3.66 3.80 19.39
#